data_AF-A0A3M6UN97-F1
#
_entry.id   AF-A0A3M6UN97-F1
#
_cell.length_a   1.000
_cell.length_b   1.000
_cell.length_c   1.000
_cell.angle_alpha   90.00
_cell.angle_beta   90.00
_cell.angle_gamma   90.00
#
_symmetry.space_group_name_H-M   'P 1'
#
loop_
_entity.id
_entity.type
_entity.pdbx_description
1 polymer ?
#
loop_
_entity_poly.entity_id
_entity_poly.type
_entity_poly.pdbx_seq_one_letter_code
_entity_poly.pdbx_strand_id
1 'polypeptide(L)'
;LWIGASKNSLERPLGPEWCTGVKTSGPHFSCDQGQIIKHDFHEKLSEIQETINVWSLRQGPDKATRLSVINSLQNGGLNLTDLETQIKALRLSWIPQALDERVGGTLLLKCNYDVKDLNLYLNGFYQELLIWWADFRNAFSDINYVHYVIWNNKDLRNGNKPILYKKYADCGIAYL
;
A
#
# COMPACT_ATOMS: atom_id res chain seq x y z
N LEU A 1 12.29 2.89 -18.04
CA LEU A 1 13.76 2.87 -18.13
C LEU A 1 14.24 1.60 -17.43
N TRP A 2 14.78 0.64 -18.17
CA TRP A 2 15.23 -0.66 -17.65
C TRP A 2 16.75 -0.62 -17.54
N ILE A 3 17.32 -0.87 -16.36
CA ILE A 3 18.75 -0.66 -16.07
C ILE A 3 19.43 -1.98 -15.63
N GLY A 4 19.04 -3.14 -16.17
CA GLY A 4 19.76 -4.38 -15.88
C GLY A 4 19.01 -5.66 -16.22
N ALA A 5 19.73 -6.78 -16.27
CA ALA A 5 19.22 -8.13 -16.56
C ALA A 5 18.20 -8.62 -15.51
N SER A 6 17.49 -9.73 -15.73
CA SER A 6 16.52 -10.29 -14.75
C SER A 6 17.23 -10.99 -13.58
N LYS A 7 16.61 -11.04 -12.38
CA LYS A 7 17.19 -11.58 -11.12
C LYS A 7 17.83 -12.98 -11.23
N ASN A 8 17.44 -13.76 -12.23
CA ASN A 8 17.94 -15.13 -12.48
C ASN A 8 18.74 -15.25 -13.79
N SER A 9 19.07 -14.14 -14.44
CA SER A 9 19.86 -14.12 -15.67
C SER A 9 21.34 -14.25 -15.35
N LEU A 10 21.99 -15.23 -15.98
CA LEU A 10 23.45 -15.38 -15.98
C LEU A 10 24.12 -14.40 -16.96
N GLU A 11 23.34 -13.78 -17.85
CA GLU A 11 23.86 -12.84 -18.84
C GLU A 11 24.20 -11.49 -18.21
N ARG A 12 25.47 -11.09 -18.32
CA ARG A 12 25.99 -9.77 -17.92
C ARG A 12 26.50 -9.00 -19.14
N PRO A 13 25.64 -8.58 -20.07
CA PRO A 13 26.09 -7.99 -21.35
C PRO A 13 26.86 -6.67 -21.19
N LEU A 14 26.78 -5.98 -20.05
CA LEU A 14 27.46 -4.70 -19.81
C LEU A 14 28.42 -4.71 -18.61
N GLY A 15 28.54 -5.82 -17.88
CA GLY A 15 29.45 -5.94 -16.72
C GLY A 15 29.10 -5.26 -15.38
N PRO A 16 28.01 -4.50 -15.16
CA PRO A 16 27.74 -3.99 -13.81
C PRO A 16 27.28 -5.11 -12.87
N GLU A 17 27.72 -5.05 -11.62
CA GLU A 17 27.22 -5.90 -10.55
C GLU A 17 25.80 -5.50 -10.15
N TRP A 18 25.00 -6.48 -9.73
CA TRP A 18 23.64 -6.24 -9.27
C TRP A 18 23.61 -5.28 -8.08
N CYS A 19 22.96 -4.13 -8.24
CA CYS A 19 22.58 -3.30 -7.10
C CYS A 19 21.35 -3.91 -6.43
N THR A 20 21.45 -4.25 -5.16
CA THR A 20 20.31 -4.78 -4.38
C THR A 20 19.20 -3.76 -4.19
N GLY A 21 19.51 -2.46 -4.32
CA GLY A 21 18.52 -1.38 -4.41
C GLY A 21 19.08 -0.09 -5.02
N VAL A 22 18.16 0.76 -5.47
CA VAL A 22 18.40 2.06 -6.11
C VAL A 22 17.50 3.09 -5.46
N LYS A 23 18.10 4.09 -4.83
CA LYS A 23 17.38 5.26 -4.30
C LYS A 23 17.28 6.32 -5.39
N THR A 24 16.06 6.71 -5.75
CA THR A 24 15.82 7.89 -6.60
C THR A 24 15.46 9.09 -5.72
N SER A 25 15.23 10.27 -6.31
CA SER A 25 14.82 11.48 -5.58
C SER A 25 13.48 11.35 -4.81
N GLY A 26 12.83 10.18 -4.84
CA GLY A 26 11.68 9.86 -4.01
C GLY A 26 11.70 8.41 -3.52
N PRO A 27 11.21 7.43 -4.29
CA PRO A 27 11.15 6.02 -3.86
C PRO A 27 12.49 5.29 -3.91
N HIS A 28 12.68 4.35 -2.98
CA HIS A 28 13.77 3.38 -2.94
C HIS A 28 13.32 2.06 -3.54
N PHE A 29 13.85 1.73 -4.72
CA PHE A 29 13.54 0.48 -5.39
C PHE A 29 14.55 -0.58 -4.95
N SER A 30 14.10 -1.65 -4.31
CA SER A 30 14.98 -2.76 -3.91
C SER A 30 14.40 -4.09 -4.38
N CYS A 31 15.28 -5.07 -4.61
CA CYS A 31 14.84 -6.45 -4.85
C CYS A 31 14.47 -7.18 -3.55
N ASP A 32 14.74 -6.56 -2.39
CA ASP A 32 14.36 -7.02 -1.05
C ASP A 32 13.21 -6.19 -0.51
N GLN A 33 12.04 -6.82 -0.33
CA GLN A 33 10.85 -6.18 0.23
C GLN A 33 11.09 -5.63 1.65
N GLY A 34 11.94 -6.26 2.45
CA GLY A 34 12.30 -5.75 3.78
C GLY A 34 13.00 -4.40 3.71
N GLN A 35 13.85 -4.21 2.70
CA GLN A 35 14.53 -2.93 2.46
C GLN A 35 13.61 -1.86 1.89
N ILE A 36 12.66 -2.20 1.01
CA ILE A 36 11.63 -1.24 0.56
C ILE A 36 10.81 -0.75 1.75
N ILE A 37 10.29 -1.67 2.57
CA ILE A 37 9.48 -1.32 3.75
C ILE A 37 10.30 -0.46 4.72
N LYS A 38 11.57 -0.81 4.96
CA LYS A 38 12.45 -0.02 5.81
C LYS A 38 12.68 1.39 5.27
N HIS A 39 13.11 1.52 4.01
CA HIS A 39 13.53 2.81 3.46
C HIS A 39 12.37 3.71 3.03
N ASP A 40 11.33 3.14 2.42
CA ASP A 40 10.21 3.94 1.91
C ASP A 40 9.10 4.15 2.94
N PHE A 41 8.93 3.27 3.92
CA PHE A 41 7.89 3.42 4.93
C PHE A 41 8.46 3.87 6.27
N HIS A 42 9.29 3.04 6.91
CA HIS A 42 9.77 3.33 8.25
C HIS A 42 10.70 4.55 8.30
N GLU A 43 11.66 4.66 7.38
CA GLU A 43 12.55 5.82 7.33
C GLU A 43 11.81 7.09 6.91
N LYS A 44 10.87 7.04 5.95
CA LYS A 44 10.05 8.23 5.62
C LYS A 44 9.14 8.64 6.76
N LEU A 45 8.54 7.69 7.49
CA LEU A 45 7.78 7.99 8.70
C LEU A 45 8.69 8.54 9.81
N SER A 46 9.89 7.99 9.97
CA SER A 46 10.90 8.52 10.90
C SER A 46 11.33 9.92 10.50
N GLU A 47 11.51 10.21 9.22
CA GLU A 47 11.92 11.51 8.69
C GLU A 47 10.79 12.54 8.85
N ILE A 48 9.53 12.15 8.60
CA ILE A 48 8.36 12.97 8.90
C ILE A 48 8.26 13.20 10.42
N GLN A 49 8.45 12.18 11.23
CA GLN A 49 8.40 12.28 12.69
C GLN A 49 9.56 13.10 13.25
N GLU A 50 10.76 12.97 12.71
CA GLU A 50 11.96 13.73 13.08
C GLU A 50 11.85 15.17 12.63
N THR A 51 11.29 15.44 11.45
CA THR A 51 10.94 16.79 11.02
C THR A 51 9.92 17.39 11.99
N ILE A 52 8.89 16.64 12.37
CA ILE A 52 7.94 17.09 13.41
C ILE A 52 8.66 17.32 14.75
N ASN A 53 9.61 16.47 15.14
CA ASN A 53 10.33 16.52 16.42
C ASN A 53 11.39 17.63 16.50
N VAL A 54 12.19 17.85 15.46
CA VAL A 54 13.19 18.94 15.37
C VAL A 54 12.50 20.30 15.43
N TRP A 55 11.30 20.38 14.86
CA TRP A 55 10.51 21.59 14.85
C TRP A 55 9.76 21.78 16.17
N SER A 56 9.34 20.71 16.85
CA SER A 56 8.84 20.78 18.24
C SER A 56 9.95 21.13 19.24
N LEU A 57 11.20 20.70 19.00
CA LEU A 57 12.37 21.04 19.83
C LEU A 57 12.69 22.54 19.82
N ARG A 58 12.28 23.28 18.78
CA ARG A 58 12.37 24.75 18.78
C ARG A 58 11.30 25.42 19.67
N GLN A 59 10.30 24.70 20.16
CA GLN A 59 9.24 25.19 21.03
C GLN A 59 8.86 24.22 22.17
N GLY A 60 9.84 23.68 22.92
CA GLY A 60 9.59 23.06 24.23
C GLY A 60 8.70 21.79 24.25
N PRO A 61 8.59 21.12 25.42
CA PRO A 61 8.33 19.69 25.49
C PRO A 61 6.84 19.37 25.67
N ASP A 62 6.19 18.80 24.66
CA ASP A 62 5.55 17.50 24.77
C ASP A 62 5.05 17.04 23.40
N LYS A 63 4.88 15.72 23.25
CA LYS A 63 4.33 14.98 22.10
C LYS A 63 3.46 15.84 21.19
N ALA A 64 3.88 16.04 19.93
CA ALA A 64 3.08 16.73 18.91
C ALA A 64 1.68 16.12 18.84
N THR A 65 0.72 16.79 19.47
CA THR A 65 -0.65 16.31 19.57
C THR A 65 -1.30 16.57 18.22
N ARG A 66 -2.24 15.74 17.76
CA ARG A 66 -2.98 15.94 16.49
C ARG A 66 -3.48 17.39 16.28
N LEU A 67 -3.78 18.10 17.37
CA LEU A 67 -4.13 19.51 17.40
C LEU A 67 -3.00 20.45 16.94
N SER A 68 -1.73 20.19 17.29
CA SER A 68 -0.60 20.99 16.79
C SER A 68 -0.35 20.76 15.30
N VAL A 69 -0.83 19.66 14.73
CA VAL A 69 -0.73 19.43 13.29
C VAL A 69 -1.85 20.16 12.53
N ILE A 70 -3.07 20.14 13.06
CA ILE A 70 -4.26 20.65 12.34
C ILE A 70 -4.51 22.14 12.61
N ASN A 71 -4.12 22.68 13.77
CA ASN A 71 -4.39 24.07 14.13
C ASN A 71 -3.70 25.07 13.19
N SER A 72 -4.25 26.29 13.14
CA SER A 72 -3.69 27.39 12.37
C SER A 72 -2.29 27.78 12.86
N LEU A 73 -1.47 28.32 11.95
CA LEU A 73 -0.13 28.83 12.24
C LEU A 73 -0.13 29.86 13.39
N GLN A 74 -1.19 30.67 13.50
CA GLN A 74 -1.34 31.66 14.56
C GLN A 74 -1.51 31.03 15.96
N ASN A 75 -2.04 29.81 16.03
CA ASN A 75 -2.24 29.08 17.29
C ASN A 75 -1.13 28.05 17.53
N GLY A 76 0.04 28.22 16.89
CA GLY A 76 1.17 27.30 17.02
C GLY A 76 0.96 25.94 16.35
N GLY A 77 0.01 25.84 15.42
CA GLY A 77 -0.25 24.61 14.65
C GLY A 77 0.35 24.62 13.23
N LEU A 78 0.43 23.46 12.58
CA LEU A 78 1.01 23.28 11.23
C LEU A 78 0.05 23.65 10.09
N ASN A 79 -1.19 24.02 10.41
CA ASN A 79 -2.26 24.34 9.47
C ASN A 79 -2.44 23.28 8.36
N LEU A 80 -2.16 22.01 8.70
CA LEU A 80 -2.45 20.87 7.84
C LEU A 80 -3.96 20.63 7.88
N THR A 81 -4.66 21.43 7.09
CA THR A 81 -6.12 21.52 7.05
C THR A 81 -6.76 20.17 6.69
N ASP A 82 -5.99 19.26 6.10
CA ASP A 82 -6.46 17.94 5.68
C ASP A 82 -5.44 16.81 5.92
N LEU A 83 -4.95 16.69 7.15
CA LEU A 83 -4.09 15.58 7.59
C LEU A 83 -4.71 14.20 7.27
N GLU A 84 -6.04 14.10 7.39
CA GLU A 84 -6.74 12.84 7.15
C GLU A 84 -6.67 12.43 5.67
N THR A 85 -6.90 13.34 4.73
CA THR A 85 -6.70 13.06 3.30
C THR A 85 -5.24 12.76 2.98
N GLN A 86 -4.28 13.38 3.65
CA GLN A 86 -2.86 13.02 3.43
C GLN A 86 -2.54 11.60 3.90
N ILE A 87 -3.08 11.17 5.04
CA ILE A 87 -2.94 9.77 5.50
C ILE A 87 -3.63 8.82 4.52
N LYS A 88 -4.83 9.16 4.04
CA LYS A 88 -5.54 8.38 3.01
C LYS A 88 -4.72 8.28 1.72
N ALA A 89 -4.21 9.41 1.21
CA ALA A 89 -3.37 9.46 0.02
C ALA A 89 -2.09 8.64 0.17
N LEU A 90 -1.44 8.72 1.34
CA LEU A 90 -0.29 7.88 1.66
C LEU A 90 -0.68 6.42 1.57
N ARG A 91 -1.73 5.96 2.28
CA ARG A 91 -2.19 4.56 2.20
C ARG A 91 -2.49 4.12 0.76
N LEU A 92 -3.19 4.94 -0.02
CA LEU A 92 -3.48 4.64 -1.43
C LEU A 92 -2.19 4.45 -2.26
N SER A 93 -1.13 5.20 -1.99
CA SER A 93 0.16 5.07 -2.72
C SER A 93 0.86 3.72 -2.49
N TRP A 94 0.56 3.04 -1.38
CA TRP A 94 1.14 1.73 -1.04
C TRP A 94 0.34 0.54 -1.54
N ILE A 95 -0.94 0.73 -1.89
CA ILE A 95 -1.81 -0.35 -2.36
C ILE A 95 -1.19 -1.16 -3.49
N PRO A 96 -0.59 -0.56 -4.54
CA PRO A 96 0.01 -1.33 -5.63
C PRO A 96 1.06 -2.35 -5.18
N GLN A 97 1.77 -2.08 -4.09
CA GLN A 97 2.81 -2.98 -3.56
C GLN A 97 2.23 -4.21 -2.85
N ALA A 98 0.96 -4.15 -2.45
CA ALA A 98 0.24 -5.27 -1.85
C ALA A 98 -0.42 -6.21 -2.90
N LEU A 99 -0.39 -5.84 -4.18
CA LEU A 99 -1.13 -6.53 -5.25
C LEU A 99 -0.32 -7.66 -5.89
N ASP A 100 -0.31 -8.81 -5.22
CA ASP A 100 0.32 -10.02 -5.76
C ASP A 100 -0.56 -10.68 -6.85
N GLU A 101 0.04 -10.99 -8.00
CA GLU A 101 -0.62 -11.66 -9.13
C GLU A 101 -1.23 -13.03 -8.74
N ARG A 102 -0.63 -13.73 -7.76
CA ARG A 102 -1.11 -15.03 -7.27
C ARG A 102 -2.46 -14.92 -6.57
N VAL A 103 -2.79 -13.75 -6.02
CA VAL A 103 -4.08 -13.48 -5.37
C VAL A 103 -4.98 -12.59 -6.22
N GLY A 104 -4.65 -12.41 -7.51
CA GLY A 104 -5.49 -11.70 -8.48
C GLY A 104 -5.01 -10.30 -8.86
N GLY A 105 -3.87 -9.84 -8.35
CA GLY A 105 -3.28 -8.55 -8.72
C GLY A 105 -4.29 -7.41 -8.58
N THR A 106 -4.38 -6.54 -9.58
CA THR A 106 -5.28 -5.37 -9.57
C THR A 106 -6.75 -5.71 -9.51
N LEU A 107 -7.16 -6.92 -9.92
CA LEU A 107 -8.55 -7.38 -9.82
C LEU A 107 -9.04 -7.37 -8.36
N LEU A 108 -8.14 -7.65 -7.41
CA LEU A 108 -8.43 -7.69 -5.98
C LEU A 108 -9.03 -6.36 -5.48
N LEU A 109 -8.65 -5.22 -6.08
CA LEU A 109 -9.19 -3.91 -5.74
C LEU A 109 -10.69 -3.74 -6.04
N LYS A 110 -11.29 -4.67 -6.77
CA LYS A 110 -12.72 -4.69 -7.08
C LYS A 110 -13.47 -5.80 -6.34
N CYS A 111 -12.76 -6.74 -5.71
CA CYS A 111 -13.33 -7.93 -5.09
C CYS A 111 -13.79 -7.71 -3.64
N ASN A 112 -14.78 -8.50 -3.22
CA ASN A 112 -15.25 -8.64 -1.84
C ASN A 112 -14.43 -9.70 -1.08
N TYR A 113 -13.11 -9.52 -1.01
CA TYR A 113 -12.21 -10.51 -0.40
C TYR A 113 -12.27 -10.51 1.13
N ASP A 114 -11.87 -11.63 1.73
CA ASP A 114 -11.45 -11.70 3.13
C ASP A 114 -9.92 -11.77 3.18
N VAL A 115 -9.27 -10.91 3.97
CA VAL A 115 -7.81 -10.86 4.09
C VAL A 115 -7.25 -12.17 4.66
N LYS A 116 -8.04 -12.93 5.43
CA LYS A 116 -7.67 -14.27 5.90
C LYS A 116 -7.42 -15.26 4.76
N ASP A 117 -8.10 -15.08 3.63
CA ASP A 117 -7.96 -15.92 2.45
C ASP A 117 -6.74 -15.51 1.59
N LEU A 118 -6.17 -14.33 1.81
CA LEU A 118 -5.00 -13.79 1.10
C LEU A 118 -3.67 -14.14 1.79
N ASN A 119 -3.74 -14.79 2.96
CA ASN A 119 -2.72 -14.87 4.02
C ASN A 119 -1.44 -15.66 3.69
N LEU A 120 -1.17 -15.97 2.42
CA LEU A 120 -0.03 -16.85 2.07
C LEU A 120 1.31 -16.11 1.97
N TYR A 121 1.34 -14.77 1.78
CA TYR A 121 2.59 -14.04 1.49
C TYR A 121 2.67 -12.58 1.97
N LEU A 122 1.65 -12.06 2.65
CA LEU A 122 1.58 -10.64 3.03
C LEU A 122 2.03 -10.43 4.49
N ASN A 123 2.99 -9.53 4.71
CA ASN A 123 3.33 -9.04 6.04
C ASN A 123 2.15 -8.24 6.63
N GLY A 124 2.05 -8.15 7.97
CA GLY A 124 0.95 -7.52 8.70
C GLY A 124 0.61 -6.10 8.24
N PHE A 125 1.62 -5.31 7.83
CA PHE A 125 1.38 -3.99 7.24
C PHE A 125 0.46 -4.03 6.01
N TYR A 126 0.71 -4.94 5.06
CA TYR A 126 -0.12 -5.04 3.85
C TYR A 126 -1.49 -5.66 4.14
N GLN A 127 -1.59 -6.50 5.18
CA GLN A 127 -2.88 -6.99 5.65
C GLN A 127 -3.74 -5.85 6.18
N GLU A 128 -3.19 -5.02 7.08
CA GLU A 128 -3.87 -3.82 7.58
C GLU A 128 -4.25 -2.85 6.46
N LEU A 129 -3.36 -2.69 5.47
CA LEU A 129 -3.63 -1.84 4.31
C LEU A 129 -4.81 -2.35 3.47
N LEU A 130 -4.91 -3.67 3.25
CA LEU A 130 -6.01 -4.28 2.50
C LEU A 130 -7.31 -4.35 3.30
N ILE A 131 -7.26 -4.50 4.62
CA ILE A 131 -8.42 -4.34 5.50
C ILE A 131 -8.94 -2.90 5.36
N TRP A 132 -8.05 -1.92 5.54
CA TRP A 132 -8.40 -0.52 5.41
C TRP A 132 -8.98 -0.17 4.04
N TRP A 133 -8.42 -0.71 2.96
CA TRP A 133 -8.94 -0.50 1.61
C TRP A 133 -10.35 -1.10 1.42
N ALA A 134 -10.63 -2.27 2.01
CA ALA A 134 -11.96 -2.86 1.98
C ALA A 134 -12.98 -1.96 2.69
N ASP A 135 -12.66 -1.48 3.90
CA ASP A 135 -13.51 -0.58 4.65
C ASP A 135 -13.71 0.76 3.93
N PHE A 136 -12.63 1.31 3.36
CA PHE A 136 -12.67 2.54 2.58
C PHE A 136 -13.63 2.39 1.40
N ARG A 137 -13.49 1.36 0.55
CA ARG A 137 -14.40 1.16 -0.60
C ARG A 137 -15.86 1.06 -0.17
N ASN A 138 -16.15 0.28 0.86
CA ASN A 138 -17.52 0.05 1.35
C ASN A 138 -18.16 1.33 1.89
N ALA A 139 -17.37 2.26 2.42
CA ALA A 139 -17.86 3.54 2.92
C ALA A 139 -18.17 4.56 1.82
N PHE A 140 -17.59 4.41 0.62
CA PHE A 140 -17.74 5.36 -0.50
C PHE A 140 -18.62 4.85 -1.66
N SER A 141 -19.05 3.59 -1.65
CA SER A 141 -19.91 3.04 -2.71
C SER A 141 -21.40 3.06 -2.32
N ASP A 142 -22.20 3.90 -2.98
CA ASP A 142 -23.67 3.91 -2.81
C ASP A 142 -24.33 2.62 -3.32
N ILE A 143 -23.66 1.92 -4.23
CA ILE A 143 -24.08 0.63 -4.78
C ILE A 143 -23.01 -0.39 -4.42
N ASN A 144 -23.40 -1.41 -3.67
CA ASN A 144 -22.47 -2.39 -3.13
C ASN A 144 -22.15 -3.48 -4.17
N TYR A 145 -21.65 -3.05 -5.34
CA TYR A 145 -21.40 -3.91 -6.51
C TYR A 145 -20.40 -5.04 -6.22
N VAL A 146 -19.57 -4.86 -5.19
CA VAL A 146 -18.58 -5.84 -4.72
C VAL A 146 -19.22 -7.18 -4.33
N HIS A 147 -20.48 -7.20 -3.88
CA HIS A 147 -21.19 -8.44 -3.57
C HIS A 147 -21.49 -9.29 -4.81
N TYR A 148 -21.69 -8.66 -5.97
CA TYR A 148 -21.95 -9.36 -7.23
C TYR A 148 -20.67 -9.80 -7.93
N VAL A 149 -19.49 -9.33 -7.48
CA VAL A 149 -18.21 -9.72 -8.07
C VAL A 149 -17.97 -11.19 -7.81
N ILE A 150 -17.73 -11.96 -8.87
CA ILE A 150 -17.51 -13.41 -8.79
C ILE A 150 -16.17 -13.73 -8.11
N TRP A 151 -15.13 -12.96 -8.46
CA TRP A 151 -13.74 -13.28 -8.13
C TRP A 151 -13.36 -12.83 -6.72
N ASN A 152 -12.58 -13.66 -6.02
CA ASN A 152 -12.12 -13.42 -4.65
C ASN A 152 -13.23 -12.86 -3.75
N ASN A 153 -14.42 -13.45 -3.83
CA ASN A 153 -15.56 -13.04 -3.04
C ASN A 153 -15.71 -13.96 -1.84
N LYS A 154 -15.71 -13.38 -0.64
CA LYS A 154 -15.83 -14.10 0.64
C LYS A 154 -17.17 -14.82 0.77
N ASP A 155 -18.19 -14.37 0.05
CA ASP A 155 -19.55 -14.92 0.05
C ASP A 155 -19.74 -15.98 -1.06
N LEU A 156 -18.95 -15.92 -2.15
CA LEU A 156 -19.01 -16.87 -3.28
C LEU A 156 -17.80 -17.80 -3.26
N ARG A 157 -17.94 -18.95 -2.58
CA ARG A 157 -16.84 -19.89 -2.34
C ARG A 157 -17.12 -21.25 -3.00
N ASN A 158 -16.07 -21.90 -3.50
CA ASN A 158 -16.12 -23.30 -3.92
C ASN A 158 -15.29 -24.16 -2.95
N GLY A 159 -15.93 -25.10 -2.24
CA GLY A 159 -15.24 -25.93 -1.25
C GLY A 159 -14.53 -25.11 -0.17
N ASN A 160 -15.17 -24.02 0.29
CA ASN A 160 -14.63 -23.04 1.24
C ASN A 160 -13.39 -22.25 0.78
N LYS A 161 -13.01 -22.34 -0.50
CA LYS A 161 -11.95 -21.52 -1.08
C LYS A 161 -12.55 -20.39 -1.93
N PRO A 162 -11.93 -19.19 -1.92
CA PRO A 162 -12.33 -18.13 -2.84
C PRO A 162 -12.12 -18.58 -4.29
N ILE A 163 -13.00 -18.11 -5.17
CA ILE A 163 -12.96 -18.44 -6.59
C ILE A 163 -12.09 -17.39 -7.31
N LEU A 164 -11.07 -17.84 -8.04
CA LEU A 164 -10.26 -16.96 -8.88
C LEU A 164 -9.85 -17.68 -10.17
N TYR A 165 -10.50 -17.31 -11.28
CA TYR A 165 -10.09 -17.76 -12.61
C TYR A 165 -9.70 -16.56 -13.47
N LYS A 166 -8.42 -16.17 -13.39
CA LYS A 166 -7.88 -14.98 -14.06
C LYS A 166 -8.23 -14.92 -15.56
N LYS A 167 -8.14 -16.05 -16.28
CA LYS A 167 -8.50 -16.11 -17.70
C LYS A 167 -9.93 -15.64 -17.99
N TYR A 168 -10.89 -15.98 -17.14
CA TYR A 168 -12.29 -15.57 -17.32
C TYR A 168 -12.49 -14.10 -16.93
N ALA A 169 -11.80 -13.65 -15.88
CA ALA A 169 -11.78 -12.24 -15.50
C ALA A 169 -11.21 -11.35 -16.61
N ASP A 170 -10.11 -11.78 -17.25
CA ASP A 170 -9.48 -11.08 -18.37
C ASP A 170 -10.38 -11.05 -19.62
N CYS A 171 -11.27 -12.05 -19.78
CA CYS A 171 -12.31 -12.06 -20.81
C CYS A 171 -13.54 -11.18 -20.47
N GLY A 172 -13.54 -10.46 -19.35
CA GLY A 172 -14.61 -9.55 -18.95
C GLY A 172 -15.75 -10.18 -18.15
N ILE A 173 -15.66 -11.46 -17.81
CA ILE A 173 -16.63 -12.12 -16.94
C ILE A 173 -16.28 -11.73 -15.50
N ALA A 174 -17.11 -10.91 -14.86
CA ALA A 174 -16.77 -10.35 -13.54
C ALA A 174 -17.92 -10.33 -12.52
N TYR A 175 -19.18 -10.37 -12.96
CA TYR A 175 -20.35 -10.18 -12.11
C TYR A 175 -21.39 -11.29 -12.34
N LEU A 176 -22.16 -11.63 -11.30
CA LEU A 176 -23.40 -12.41 -11.38
C LEU A 176 -24.58 -11.55 -11.81
#